data_AF-A0A3E0A2I8-F1
#
_entry.id   AF-A0A3E0A2I8-F1
#
_cell.length_a   1.000
_cell.length_b   1.000
_cell.length_c   1.000
_cell.angle_alpha   90.00
_cell.angle_beta   90.00
_cell.angle_gamma   90.00
#
_symmetry.space_group_name_H-M   'P 1'
#
loop_
_entity.id
_entity.type
_entity.pdbx_description
1 polymer ?
#
loop_
_entity_poly.entity_id
_entity_poly.type
_entity_poly.pdbx_seq_one_letter_code
_entity_poly.pdbx_strand_id
1 'polypeptide(L)'
;MVLASLLLAGTAVFGAIDVIATWVAAGQVNDAAPGFLQAMSALAVDDAPDWVDRVQGALNYSVAVAAGAIVVFAVLALVVRRRTQAARVAVWGAALLAVFLFGVGLANSPENFSPPDGSREVIEQAWSVLLPGWYANTRSLLITGELLTVVVASLALMRTSAGEFYRRQVAEPGLGAFLVERQGQQTD
;
A
#
# COMPACT_ATOMS: atom_id res chain seq x y z
N MET A 1 -11.70 12.36 -12.49
CA MET A 1 -11.19 12.93 -11.22
C MET A 1 -11.96 12.45 -10.00
N VAL A 2 -13.31 12.44 -10.04
CA VAL A 2 -14.12 11.85 -8.96
C VAL A 2 -13.70 10.40 -8.67
N LEU A 3 -13.55 9.57 -9.72
CA LEU A 3 -13.08 8.18 -9.58
C LEU A 3 -11.71 8.06 -8.88
N ALA A 4 -10.71 8.84 -9.28
CA ALA A 4 -9.39 8.80 -8.65
C ALA A 4 -9.42 9.25 -7.18
N SER A 5 -10.26 10.25 -6.85
CA SER A 5 -10.44 10.69 -5.45
C SER A 5 -11.15 9.63 -4.62
N LEU A 6 -12.16 8.96 -5.18
CA LEU A 6 -12.87 7.85 -4.53
C LEU A 6 -11.95 6.64 -4.33
N LEU A 7 -11.09 6.32 -5.29
CA LEU A 7 -10.13 5.23 -5.16
C LEU A 7 -9.08 5.52 -4.08
N LEU A 8 -8.54 6.74 -4.02
CA LEU A 8 -7.63 7.15 -2.96
C LEU A 8 -8.30 7.16 -1.57
N ALA A 9 -9.58 7.57 -1.51
CA ALA A 9 -10.37 7.44 -0.28
C ALA A 9 -10.60 5.97 0.08
N GLY A 10 -10.80 5.09 -0.91
CA GLY A 10 -10.86 3.66 -0.73
C GLY A 10 -9.57 3.10 -0.11
N THR A 11 -8.40 3.55 -0.55
CA THR A 11 -7.11 3.19 0.07
C THR A 11 -7.07 3.56 1.55
N ALA A 12 -7.57 4.74 1.92
CA ALA A 12 -7.65 5.15 3.33
C ALA A 12 -8.60 4.27 4.15
N VAL A 13 -9.71 3.80 3.56
CA VAL A 13 -10.65 2.88 4.21
C VAL A 13 -10.01 1.50 4.41
N PHE A 14 -9.36 0.95 3.39
CA PHE A 14 -8.64 -0.32 3.52
C PHE A 14 -7.54 -0.22 4.58
N GLY A 15 -6.76 0.86 4.57
CA GLY A 15 -5.74 1.10 5.60
C GLY A 15 -6.31 1.18 7.00
N ALA A 16 -7.47 1.83 7.18
CA ALA A 16 -8.11 1.89 8.48
C ALA A 16 -8.54 0.50 8.98
N ILE A 17 -9.07 -0.34 8.08
CA ILE A 17 -9.43 -1.73 8.40
C ILE A 17 -8.18 -2.54 8.72
N ASP A 18 -7.07 -2.35 7.99
CA ASP A 18 -5.81 -3.06 8.23
C ASP A 18 -5.18 -2.70 9.58
N VAL A 19 -5.21 -1.41 9.94
CA VAL A 19 -4.78 -0.94 11.26
C VAL A 19 -5.63 -1.59 12.36
N ILE A 20 -6.96 -1.62 12.21
CA ILE A 20 -7.85 -2.25 13.20
C ILE A 20 -7.56 -3.76 13.32
N ALA A 21 -7.47 -4.46 12.19
CA ALA A 21 -7.18 -5.89 12.16
C ALA A 21 -5.82 -6.21 12.81
N THR A 22 -4.80 -5.42 12.51
CA THR A 22 -3.46 -5.56 13.09
C THR A 22 -3.43 -5.24 14.57
N TRP A 23 -4.20 -4.25 15.02
CA TRP A 23 -4.30 -3.91 16.44
C TRP A 23 -5.00 -5.02 17.24
N VAL A 24 -6.07 -5.61 16.69
CA VAL A 24 -6.73 -6.79 17.28
C VAL A 24 -5.77 -7.99 17.35
N ALA A 25 -5.01 -8.25 16.28
CA ALA A 25 -4.01 -9.31 16.27
C ALA A 25 -2.89 -9.07 17.30
N ALA A 26 -2.41 -7.82 17.45
CA ALA A 26 -1.42 -7.46 18.45
C ALA A 26 -1.94 -7.67 19.89
N GLY A 27 -3.20 -7.36 20.14
CA GLY A 27 -3.86 -7.66 21.42
C GLY A 27 -3.82 -9.16 21.74
N GLN A 28 -4.20 -9.99 20.77
CA GLN A 28 -4.15 -11.45 20.93
C GLN A 28 -2.72 -11.97 21.15
N VAL A 29 -1.72 -11.44 20.45
CA VAL A 29 -0.31 -11.81 20.66
C VAL A 29 0.12 -11.49 22.10
N ASN A 30 -0.26 -10.33 22.63
CA ASN A 30 0.08 -9.97 24.02
C ASN A 30 -0.57 -10.91 25.04
N ASP A 31 -1.81 -11.34 24.79
CA ASP A 31 -2.53 -12.27 25.66
C ASP A 31 -1.98 -13.71 25.54
N ALA A 32 -1.57 -14.13 24.34
CA ALA A 32 -1.09 -15.49 24.06
C ALA A 32 0.41 -15.69 24.29
N ALA A 33 1.21 -14.63 24.31
CA ALA A 33 2.67 -14.68 24.46
C ALA A 33 3.15 -15.46 25.70
N PRO A 34 2.58 -15.30 26.91
CA PRO A 34 3.03 -16.06 28.08
C PRO A 34 2.84 -17.57 27.91
N GLY A 35 1.72 -18.01 27.33
CA GLY A 35 1.45 -19.42 27.07
C GLY A 35 2.36 -20.00 25.98
N PHE A 36 2.65 -19.21 24.94
CA PHE A 36 3.62 -19.57 23.90
C PHE A 36 5.03 -19.75 24.48
N LEU A 37 5.52 -18.78 25.27
CA LEU A 37 6.84 -18.85 25.90
C LEU A 37 6.96 -20.05 26.83
N GLN A 38 5.91 -20.36 27.60
CA GLN A 38 5.88 -21.54 28.45
C GLN A 38 5.98 -22.84 27.64
N ALA A 39 5.23 -22.96 26.54
CA ALA A 39 5.28 -24.12 25.66
C ALA A 39 6.66 -24.28 24.99
N MET A 40 7.26 -23.19 24.51
CA MET A 40 8.57 -23.21 23.87
C MET A 40 9.71 -23.52 24.86
N SER A 41 9.63 -23.00 26.10
CA SER A 41 10.60 -23.33 27.15
C SER A 41 10.59 -24.83 27.51
N ALA A 42 9.41 -25.47 27.48
CA ALA A 42 9.28 -26.92 27.69
C ALA A 42 9.90 -27.74 26.55
N LEU A 43 10.06 -27.15 25.36
CA LEU A 43 10.69 -27.75 24.18
C LEU A 43 12.17 -27.39 24.04
N ALA A 44 12.76 -26.68 25.02
CA ALA A 44 14.15 -26.21 25.00
C ALA A 44 14.51 -25.36 23.77
N VAL A 45 13.56 -24.54 23.30
CA VAL A 45 13.80 -23.56 22.23
C VAL A 45 14.27 -22.25 22.87
N ASP A 46 15.58 -22.01 22.87
CA ASP A 46 16.20 -20.87 23.56
C ASP A 46 15.82 -19.51 22.94
N ASP A 47 15.49 -19.46 21.64
CA ASP A 47 15.21 -18.22 20.92
C ASP A 47 13.74 -17.75 21.01
N ALA A 48 12.89 -18.43 21.78
CA ALA A 48 11.44 -18.15 21.83
C ALA A 48 11.06 -16.68 22.16
N PRO A 49 11.76 -15.96 23.07
CA PRO A 49 11.49 -14.54 23.31
C PRO A 49 11.76 -13.67 22.09
N ASP A 50 12.85 -13.93 21.37
CA ASP A 50 13.21 -13.19 20.16
C ASP A 50 12.14 -13.33 19.07
N TRP A 51 11.46 -14.48 19.01
CA TRP A 51 10.35 -14.68 18.10
C TRP A 51 9.16 -13.77 18.44
N VAL A 52 8.76 -13.69 19.71
CA VAL A 52 7.66 -12.82 20.17
C VAL A 52 7.97 -11.35 19.85
N ASP A 53 9.19 -10.90 20.16
CA ASP A 53 9.64 -9.53 19.90
C ASP A 53 9.64 -9.21 18.40
N ARG A 54 10.06 -10.17 17.55
CA ARG A 54 9.98 -10.01 16.09
C ARG A 54 8.55 -9.92 15.60
N VAL A 55 7.61 -10.71 16.14
CA VAL A 55 6.18 -10.63 15.78
C VAL A 55 5.64 -9.25 16.12
N GLN A 56 5.86 -8.79 17.36
CA GLN A 56 5.39 -7.50 17.82
C GLN A 56 6.03 -6.36 17.00
N GLY A 57 7.33 -6.46 16.71
CA GLY A 57 8.04 -5.51 15.84
C GLY A 57 7.44 -5.46 14.44
N ALA A 58 7.14 -6.61 13.84
CA ALA A 58 6.50 -6.69 12.52
C ALA A 58 5.09 -6.08 12.56
N LEU A 59 4.27 -6.39 13.56
CA LEU A 59 2.92 -5.81 13.72
C LEU A 59 2.99 -4.29 13.89
N ASN A 60 3.90 -3.79 14.73
CA ASN A 60 4.09 -2.35 14.94
C ASN A 60 4.55 -1.63 13.67
N TYR A 61 5.51 -2.21 12.93
CA TYR A 61 5.94 -1.68 11.64
C TYR A 61 4.75 -1.58 10.67
N SER A 62 3.90 -2.60 10.66
CA SER A 62 2.74 -2.69 9.77
C SER A 62 1.70 -1.61 10.09
N VAL A 63 1.37 -1.43 11.37
CA VAL A 63 0.50 -0.33 11.81
C VAL A 63 1.08 1.02 11.42
N ALA A 64 2.38 1.23 11.63
CA ALA A 64 3.04 2.50 11.30
C ALA A 64 2.99 2.80 9.80
N VAL A 65 3.27 1.80 8.95
CA VAL A 65 3.20 1.93 7.49
C VAL A 65 1.76 2.19 7.03
N ALA A 66 0.79 1.40 7.50
CA ALA A 66 -0.62 1.57 7.14
C ALA A 66 -1.15 2.93 7.58
N ALA A 67 -0.90 3.36 8.83
CA ALA A 67 -1.30 4.67 9.33
C ALA A 67 -0.65 5.81 8.52
N GLY A 68 0.64 5.69 8.19
CA GLY A 68 1.33 6.65 7.33
C GLY A 68 0.70 6.73 5.93
N ALA A 69 0.40 5.60 5.32
CA ALA A 69 -0.26 5.52 4.03
C ALA A 69 -1.65 6.18 4.06
N ILE A 70 -2.47 5.92 5.09
CA ILE A 70 -3.78 6.57 5.27
C ILE A 70 -3.63 8.09 5.26
N VAL A 71 -2.72 8.64 6.08
CA VAL A 71 -2.54 10.09 6.19
C VAL A 71 -2.08 10.68 4.86
N VAL A 72 -1.07 10.08 4.23
CA VAL A 72 -0.53 10.56 2.96
C VAL A 72 -1.58 10.51 1.85
N PHE A 73 -2.28 9.39 1.67
CA PHE A 73 -3.27 9.25 0.62
C PHE A 73 -4.54 10.05 0.88
N ALA A 74 -4.96 10.24 2.13
CA ALA A 74 -6.07 11.14 2.48
C ALA A 74 -5.75 12.60 2.11
N VAL A 75 -4.54 13.07 2.45
CA VAL A 75 -4.08 14.42 2.07
C VAL A 75 -4.00 14.54 0.54
N LEU A 76 -3.43 13.55 -0.15
CA LEU A 76 -3.36 13.56 -1.61
C LEU A 76 -4.74 13.52 -2.27
N ALA A 77 -5.71 12.79 -1.71
CA ALA A 77 -7.08 12.76 -2.21
C ALA A 77 -7.74 14.16 -2.18
N LEU A 78 -7.42 14.97 -1.16
CA LEU A 78 -7.87 16.37 -1.09
C LEU A 78 -7.16 17.26 -2.11
N VAL A 79 -5.84 17.09 -2.26
CA VAL A 79 -5.00 17.92 -3.14
C VAL A 79 -5.26 17.63 -4.63
N VAL A 80 -5.48 16.37 -5.01
CA VAL A 80 -5.72 15.94 -6.41
C VAL A 80 -6.95 16.61 -7.03
N ARG A 81 -7.89 17.10 -6.22
CA ARG A 81 -9.03 17.89 -6.69
C ARG A 81 -8.62 19.15 -7.47
N ARG A 82 -7.41 19.69 -7.23
CA ARG A 82 -6.93 20.95 -7.82
C ARG A 82 -6.29 20.83 -9.22
N ARG A 83 -6.33 19.65 -9.87
CA ARG A 83 -5.82 19.40 -11.25
C ARG A 83 -4.35 19.76 -11.55
N THR A 84 -3.52 20.08 -10.56
CA THR A 84 -2.13 20.50 -10.80
C THR A 84 -1.21 19.34 -11.19
N GLN A 85 -0.23 19.58 -12.07
CA GLN A 85 0.80 18.59 -12.43
C GLN A 85 1.62 18.13 -11.20
N ALA A 86 1.95 19.05 -10.29
CA ALA A 86 2.66 18.73 -9.05
C ALA A 86 1.93 17.67 -8.19
N ALA A 87 0.61 17.78 -8.08
CA ALA A 87 -0.20 16.80 -7.35
C ALA A 87 -0.13 15.40 -7.99
N ARG A 88 -0.04 15.31 -9.32
CA ARG A 88 0.08 14.02 -10.02
C ARG A 88 1.43 13.36 -9.73
N VAL A 89 2.52 14.13 -9.78
CA VAL A 89 3.87 13.65 -9.46
C VAL A 89 3.94 13.20 -7.99
N ALA A 90 3.33 13.97 -7.09
CA ALA A 90 3.27 13.61 -5.67
C ALA A 90 2.51 12.29 -5.43
N VAL A 91 1.39 12.06 -6.12
CA VAL A 91 0.66 10.79 -6.05
C VAL A 91 1.52 9.62 -6.52
N TRP A 92 2.25 9.78 -7.63
CA TRP A 92 3.15 8.74 -8.13
C TRP A 92 4.30 8.44 -7.17
N GLY A 93 4.94 9.47 -6.62
CA GLY A 93 5.99 9.30 -5.63
C GLY A 93 5.49 8.60 -4.37
N ALA A 94 4.34 9.02 -3.84
CA ALA A 94 3.72 8.39 -2.69
C ALA A 94 3.28 6.94 -2.97
N ALA A 95 2.74 6.67 -4.15
CA ALA A 95 2.39 5.32 -4.58
C ALA A 95 3.60 4.39 -4.59
N LEU A 96 4.70 4.79 -5.25
CA LEU A 96 5.93 4.00 -5.29
C LEU A 96 6.50 3.74 -3.89
N LEU A 97 6.51 4.76 -3.04
CA LEU A 97 6.96 4.62 -1.66
C LEU A 97 6.07 3.65 -0.87
N ALA A 98 4.74 3.74 -1.03
CA ALA A 98 3.80 2.84 -0.38
C ALA A 98 4.01 1.40 -0.85
N VAL A 99 4.11 1.14 -2.16
CA VAL A 99 4.39 -0.19 -2.70
C VAL A 99 5.69 -0.75 -2.11
N PHE A 100 6.74 0.06 -2.03
CA PHE A 100 8.01 -0.35 -1.45
C PHE A 100 7.86 -0.73 0.03
N LEU A 101 7.23 0.12 0.84
CA LEU A 101 7.07 -0.11 2.28
C LEU A 101 6.18 -1.32 2.58
N PHE A 102 5.09 -1.52 1.83
CA PHE A 102 4.25 -2.71 1.92
C PHE A 102 5.01 -3.97 1.48
N GLY A 103 5.82 -3.87 0.43
CA GLY A 103 6.70 -4.96 -0.01
C GLY A 103 7.70 -5.38 1.07
N VAL A 104 8.34 -4.41 1.74
CA VAL A 104 9.21 -4.67 2.90
C VAL A 104 8.43 -5.30 4.06
N GLY A 105 7.20 -4.84 4.31
CA GLY A 105 6.34 -5.41 5.34
C GLY A 105 5.95 -6.86 5.06
N LEU A 106 5.64 -7.19 3.81
CA LEU A 106 5.35 -8.56 3.36
C LEU A 106 6.60 -9.46 3.44
N ALA A 107 7.76 -8.96 3.02
CA ALA A 107 9.01 -9.72 3.09
C ALA A 107 9.43 -10.03 4.54
N ASN A 108 9.19 -9.10 5.47
CA ASN A 108 9.42 -9.29 6.90
C ASN A 108 8.24 -9.97 7.62
N SER A 109 7.26 -10.52 6.89
CA SER A 109 6.13 -11.16 7.51
C SER A 109 6.59 -12.40 8.29
N PRO A 110 6.13 -12.59 9.53
CA PRO A 110 6.56 -13.70 10.38
C PRO A 110 6.40 -15.08 9.74
N GLU A 111 5.38 -15.26 8.89
CA GLU A 111 5.11 -16.48 8.14
C GLU A 111 6.19 -16.87 7.11
N ASN A 112 7.05 -15.93 6.71
CA ASN A 112 8.13 -16.17 5.76
C ASN A 112 9.44 -16.62 6.43
N PHE A 113 9.51 -16.62 7.76
CA PHE A 113 10.67 -17.12 8.48
C PHE A 113 10.65 -18.65 8.52
N SER A 114 11.50 -19.29 7.71
CA SER A 114 11.76 -20.72 7.79
C SER A 114 12.98 -20.98 8.68
N PRO A 115 12.83 -21.71 9.80
CA PRO A 115 13.95 -22.14 10.63
C PRO A 115 14.90 -23.07 9.84
N PRO A 116 16.22 -22.95 10.00
CA PRO A 116 17.20 -23.77 9.28
C PRO A 116 17.29 -25.22 9.78
N ASP A 117 16.72 -25.53 10.94
CA ASP A 117 16.87 -26.78 11.69
C ASP A 117 15.69 -27.75 11.52
N GLY A 118 14.75 -27.47 10.61
CA GLY A 118 13.61 -28.36 10.34
C GLY A 118 12.49 -28.31 11.38
N SER A 119 12.57 -27.41 12.36
CA SER A 119 11.56 -27.17 13.41
C SER A 119 10.27 -26.48 12.91
N ARG A 120 10.08 -26.41 11.59
CA ARG A 120 9.01 -25.66 10.92
C ARG A 120 7.61 -26.07 11.37
N GLU A 121 7.32 -27.37 11.50
CA GLU A 121 5.97 -27.83 11.91
C GLU A 121 5.63 -27.43 13.35
N VAL A 122 6.61 -27.49 14.26
CA VAL A 122 6.44 -27.11 15.66
C VAL A 122 6.22 -25.60 15.76
N ILE A 123 6.98 -24.83 14.98
CA ILE A 123 6.88 -23.38 14.92
C ILE A 123 5.56 -22.96 14.25
N GLU A 124 5.12 -23.60 13.16
CA GLU A 124 3.82 -23.36 12.52
C GLU A 124 2.64 -23.65 13.47
N GLN A 125 2.70 -24.75 14.24
CA GLN A 125 1.70 -25.01 15.28
C GLN A 125 1.70 -23.93 16.36
N ALA A 126 2.88 -23.51 16.81
CA ALA A 126 2.99 -22.48 17.83
C ALA A 126 2.57 -21.08 17.30
N TRP A 127 2.77 -20.81 16.02
CA TRP A 127 2.26 -19.64 15.30
C TRP A 127 0.73 -19.56 15.29
N SER A 128 0.07 -20.70 15.09
CA SER A 128 -1.40 -20.77 15.07
C SER A 128 -2.04 -20.40 16.41
N VAL A 129 -1.26 -20.42 17.50
CA VAL A 129 -1.67 -20.00 18.84
C VAL A 129 -1.43 -18.49 19.05
N LEU A 130 -0.31 -17.97 18.53
CA LEU A 130 0.08 -16.57 18.66
C LEU A 130 -0.78 -15.63 17.82
N LEU A 131 -1.04 -15.98 16.56
CA LEU A 131 -1.80 -15.16 15.64
C LEU A 131 -3.13 -15.82 15.28
N PRO A 132 -4.22 -15.04 15.17
CA PRO A 132 -5.46 -15.58 14.66
C PRO A 132 -5.28 -16.09 13.22
N GLY A 133 -5.73 -17.30 12.92
CA GLY A 133 -5.57 -17.91 11.60
C GLY A 133 -6.23 -17.14 10.44
N TRP A 134 -7.13 -16.20 10.73
CA TRP A 134 -7.70 -15.30 9.72
C TRP A 134 -6.77 -14.14 9.37
N TYR A 135 -5.81 -13.77 10.22
CA TYR A 135 -5.01 -12.55 10.11
C TYR A 135 -4.21 -12.49 8.80
N ALA A 136 -3.44 -13.54 8.49
CA ALA A 136 -2.61 -13.58 7.28
C ALA A 136 -3.45 -13.40 6.00
N ASN A 137 -4.58 -14.10 5.91
CA ASN A 137 -5.49 -14.00 4.77
C ASN A 137 -6.14 -12.62 4.67
N THR A 138 -6.65 -12.08 5.77
CA THR A 138 -7.28 -10.75 5.81
C THR A 138 -6.27 -9.68 5.44
N ARG A 139 -5.07 -9.72 6.03
CA ARG A 139 -4.00 -8.76 5.74
C ARG A 139 -3.54 -8.81 4.29
N SER A 140 -3.36 -10.00 3.73
CA SER A 140 -3.00 -10.17 2.32
C SER A 140 -4.06 -9.55 1.39
N LEU A 141 -5.35 -9.76 1.68
CA LEU A 141 -6.46 -9.16 0.93
C LEU A 141 -6.49 -7.64 1.07
N LEU A 142 -6.26 -7.10 2.27
CA LEU A 142 -6.25 -5.66 2.53
C LEU A 142 -5.09 -4.97 1.81
N ILE A 143 -3.87 -5.49 1.93
CA ILE A 143 -2.70 -4.96 1.22
C ILE A 143 -2.92 -5.03 -0.30
N THR A 144 -3.47 -6.13 -0.81
CA THR A 144 -3.80 -6.25 -2.24
C THR A 144 -4.81 -5.19 -2.66
N GLY A 145 -5.86 -4.96 -1.86
CA GLY A 145 -6.87 -3.93 -2.10
C GLY A 145 -6.29 -2.51 -2.09
N GLU A 146 -5.39 -2.22 -1.16
CA GLU A 146 -4.67 -0.95 -1.08
C GLU A 146 -3.80 -0.72 -2.31
N LEU A 147 -3.00 -1.71 -2.68
CA LEU A 147 -2.15 -1.63 -3.87
C LEU A 147 -2.99 -1.43 -5.14
N LEU A 148 -4.08 -2.19 -5.30
CA LEU A 148 -4.98 -2.05 -6.44
C LEU A 148 -5.62 -0.67 -6.50
N THR A 149 -6.13 -0.16 -5.39
CA THR A 149 -6.77 1.17 -5.36
C THR A 149 -5.78 2.28 -5.73
N VAL A 150 -4.54 2.20 -5.23
CA VAL A 150 -3.47 3.15 -5.56
C VAL A 150 -3.04 3.04 -7.03
N VAL A 151 -2.84 1.82 -7.55
CA VAL A 151 -2.44 1.59 -8.95
C VAL A 151 -3.52 2.06 -9.90
N VAL A 152 -4.78 1.70 -9.67
CA VAL A 152 -5.89 2.10 -10.55
C VAL A 152 -6.09 3.62 -10.50
N ALA A 153 -5.96 4.26 -9.33
CA ALA A 153 -6.00 5.72 -9.23
C ALA A 153 -4.87 6.38 -10.05
N SER A 154 -3.66 5.82 -9.99
CA SER A 154 -2.48 6.31 -10.71
C SER A 154 -2.65 6.18 -12.22
N LEU A 155 -3.15 5.04 -12.69
CA LEU A 155 -3.48 4.80 -14.11
C LEU A 155 -4.59 5.74 -14.60
N ALA A 156 -5.63 5.96 -13.78
CA ALA A 156 -6.71 6.88 -14.11
C ALA A 156 -6.20 8.32 -14.27
N LEU A 157 -5.25 8.75 -13.43
CA LEU A 157 -4.61 10.06 -13.55
C LEU A 157 -3.76 10.17 -14.82
N MET A 158 -3.01 9.12 -15.18
CA MET A 158 -2.25 9.10 -16.45
C MET A 158 -3.16 9.22 -17.67
N ARG A 159 -4.27 8.48 -17.70
CA ARG A 159 -5.23 8.51 -18.82
C ARG A 159 -5.84 9.90 -19.01
N THR A 160 -6.12 10.62 -17.92
CA THR A 160 -6.58 12.02 -18.02
C THR A 160 -5.52 12.97 -18.57
N SER A 161 -4.23 12.72 -18.28
CA SER A 161 -3.13 13.53 -18.81
C SER A 161 -2.97 13.36 -20.32
N ALA A 162 -3.06 12.14 -20.82
CA ALA A 162 -3.01 11.87 -22.26
C ALA A 162 -4.17 12.58 -23.00
N GLY A 163 -5.39 12.51 -22.46
CA GLY A 163 -6.54 13.19 -23.05
C GLY A 163 -6.40 14.72 -23.08
N GLU A 164 -5.86 15.33 -22.02
CA GLU A 164 -5.59 16.78 -21.98
C GLU A 164 -4.49 17.19 -22.97
N PHE A 165 -3.44 16.38 -23.12
CA PHE A 165 -2.34 16.62 -24.06
C PHE A 165 -2.83 16.63 -25.52
N TYR A 166 -3.60 15.62 -25.93
CA TYR A 166 -4.16 15.56 -27.28
C TYR A 166 -5.19 16.67 -27.55
N ARG A 167 -6.01 17.04 -26.55
CA ARG A 167 -6.98 18.14 -26.72
C ARG A 167 -6.30 19.49 -26.95
N ARG A 168 -5.14 19.75 -26.33
CA ARG A 168 -4.37 20.98 -26.59
C ARG A 168 -3.76 21.00 -27.99
N GLN A 169 -3.24 19.87 -28.48
CA GLN A 169 -2.65 19.80 -29.83
C GLN A 169 -3.65 20.02 -30.97
N VAL A 170 -4.93 19.68 -30.77
CA VAL A 170 -5.99 19.95 -31.77
C VAL A 170 -6.43 21.42 -31.77
N ALA A 171 -6.21 22.14 -30.66
CA ALA A 171 -6.64 23.53 -30.51
C ALA A 171 -5.58 24.55 -30.98
N GLU A 172 -4.31 24.15 -31.11
CA GLU A 172 -3.29 24.98 -31.73
C GLU A 172 -3.48 24.96 -33.26
N PRO A 173 -3.51 26.12 -33.94
CA PRO A 173 -3.60 26.15 -35.39
C PRO A 173 -2.43 25.36 -35.96
N GLY A 174 -2.73 24.18 -36.51
CA GLY A 174 -1.72 23.30 -37.06
C GLY A 174 -0.93 24.01 -38.16
N LEU A 175 0.26 23.50 -38.47
CA LEU A 175 1.10 24.03 -39.56
C LEU A 175 0.33 24.30 -40.86
N GLY A 176 -0.71 23.51 -41.16
CA GLY A 176 -1.61 23.75 -42.30
C GLY A 176 -2.41 25.06 -42.22
N ALA A 177 -2.89 25.46 -41.04
CA ALA A 177 -3.58 26.73 -40.85
C ALA A 177 -2.62 27.92 -41.03
N PHE A 178 -1.39 27.80 -40.51
CA PHE A 178 -0.33 28.79 -40.72
C PHE A 178 0.08 28.92 -42.20
N LEU A 179 0.13 27.80 -42.95
CA LEU A 179 0.46 27.82 -44.37
C LEU A 179 -0.66 28.45 -45.22
N VAL A 180 -1.92 28.20 -44.88
CA VAL A 180 -3.07 28.82 -45.55
C VAL A 180 -3.13 30.33 -45.28
N GLU A 181 -2.86 30.76 -44.05
CA GLU A 181 -2.80 32.19 -43.70
C GLU A 181 -1.66 32.91 -44.44
N ARG A 182 -0.50 32.25 -44.59
CA ARG A 182 0.62 32.78 -45.39
C ARG A 182 0.33 32.85 -46.88
N GLN A 183 -0.39 31.88 -47.44
CA GLN A 183 -0.78 31.91 -48.86
C GLN A 183 -1.80 33.03 -49.13
N GLY A 184 -2.76 33.26 -48.23
CA GLY A 184 -3.71 34.35 -48.36
C GLY A 184 -3.06 35.74 -48.39
N GLN A 185 -1.97 35.94 -47.63
CA GLN A 185 -1.21 37.18 -47.60
C GLN A 185 -0.30 37.43 -48.83
N GLN A 186 -0.06 36.42 -49.68
CA GLN A 186 0.76 36.56 -50.89
C GLN A 186 -0.06 36.87 -52.14
N THR A 187 -1.39 36.80 -52.06
CA THR A 187 -2.30 37.03 -53.19
C THR A 187 -2.93 38.42 -53.24
N ASP A 188 -2.64 39.28 -52.27
CA ASP A 188 -2.97 40.72 -52.27
C ASP A 188 -1.71 41.55 -52.57
#